data_AF-A0A351VJR2-F1
#
_entry.id   AF-A0A351VJR2-F1
#
_cell.length_a   1.000
_cell.length_b   1.000
_cell.length_c   1.000
_cell.angle_alpha   90.00
_cell.angle_beta   90.00
_cell.angle_gamma   90.00
#
_symmetry.space_group_name_H-M   'P 1'
#
loop_
_entity.id
_entity.type
_entity.pdbx_description
1 polymer ?
#
loop_
_entity_poly.entity_id
_entity_poly.type
_entity_poly.pdbx_seq_one_letter_code
_entity_poly.pdbx_strand_id
1 'polypeptide(L)'
;MSDQQDYDGIKYRDEKKSPGIFRVLFVLLVVWGVIYMGYYLFSGWSSRSEADAARKARDEMKQTAHMAAEVSGAGVAGSGHKIETYIAAGKQLYGNLCVACHGESAKGGIGPDLTVSKFRYGKERPDITKSISEGRPGGMPAFSSQINREQIESLVEYVLSLK
;
A
#
# COMPACT_ATOMS: atom_id res chain seq x y z
N MET A 1 -14.11 42.50 45.46
CA MET A 1 -14.66 41.14 45.54
C MET A 1 -14.66 40.55 44.14
N SER A 2 -13.88 39.50 43.87
CA SER A 2 -14.07 38.71 42.64
C SER A 2 -15.23 37.76 42.89
N ASP A 3 -16.28 37.90 42.09
CA ASP A 3 -17.45 37.01 42.08
C ASP A 3 -16.96 35.60 41.75
N GLN A 4 -17.17 34.64 42.64
CA GLN A 4 -16.75 33.25 42.43
C GLN A 4 -18.02 32.44 42.25
N GLN A 5 -18.36 32.14 40.99
CA GLN A 5 -19.55 31.36 40.68
C GLN A 5 -19.37 29.93 41.18
N ASP A 6 -20.26 29.52 42.08
CA ASP A 6 -20.33 28.17 42.63
C ASP A 6 -21.42 27.40 41.89
N TYR A 7 -20.99 26.40 41.13
CA TYR A 7 -21.87 25.44 40.49
C TYR A 7 -21.47 24.05 40.99
N ASP A 8 -22.39 23.37 41.67
CA ASP A 8 -22.21 21.99 42.14
C ASP A 8 -20.93 21.77 42.98
N GLY A 9 -20.57 22.76 43.81
CA GLY A 9 -19.40 22.71 44.69
C GLY A 9 -18.05 22.91 44.00
N ILE A 10 -18.03 23.11 42.68
CA ILE A 10 -16.82 23.45 41.93
C ILE A 10 -16.70 24.97 41.86
N LYS A 11 -15.64 25.47 42.47
CA LYS A 11 -15.33 26.90 42.49
C LYS A 11 -14.52 27.28 41.24
N TYR A 12 -15.17 27.94 40.30
CA TYR A 12 -14.48 28.48 39.13
C TYR A 12 -13.73 29.75 39.51
N ARG A 13 -12.46 29.84 39.10
CA ARG A 13 -11.70 31.07 39.26
C ARG A 13 -12.00 31.96 38.07
N ASP A 14 -12.57 33.13 38.32
CA ASP A 14 -12.78 34.18 37.32
C ASP A 14 -11.46 34.87 36.95
N GLU A 15 -10.51 34.11 36.41
CA GLU A 15 -9.27 34.63 35.85
C GLU A 15 -9.53 35.09 34.42
N LYS A 16 -10.08 36.30 34.30
CA LYS A 16 -10.52 36.90 33.02
C LYS A 16 -9.39 37.09 31.99
N LYS A 17 -8.12 36.99 32.42
CA LYS A 17 -6.93 37.27 31.60
C LYS A 17 -6.21 35.96 31.29
N SER A 18 -6.24 35.53 30.03
CA SER A 18 -5.53 34.31 29.61
C SER A 18 -4.01 34.41 29.84
N PRO A 19 -3.31 33.30 30.10
CA PRO A 19 -1.85 33.31 30.31
C PRO A 19 -1.11 34.01 29.16
N GLY A 20 -0.10 34.83 29.48
CA GLY A 20 0.63 35.60 28.47
C GLY A 20 1.28 34.73 27.39
N ILE A 21 1.87 33.60 27.81
CA ILE A 21 2.48 32.63 26.89
C ILE A 21 1.46 32.05 25.91
N PHE A 22 0.25 31.77 26.38
CA PHE A 22 -0.82 31.22 25.54
C PHE A 22 -1.23 32.21 24.45
N ARG A 23 -1.34 33.49 24.78
CA ARG A 23 -1.65 34.53 23.78
C ARG A 23 -0.55 34.68 22.73
N VAL A 24 0.72 34.63 23.14
CA VAL A 24 1.85 34.69 22.20
C VAL A 24 1.86 33.47 21.27
N LEU A 25 1.71 32.26 21.81
CA LEU A 25 1.67 31.03 21.01
C LEU A 25 0.49 31.03 20.04
N PHE A 26 -0.69 31.46 20.50
CA PHE A 26 -1.88 31.54 19.67
C PHE A 26 -1.70 32.50 18.48
N VAL A 27 -1.18 33.71 18.74
CA VAL A 27 -0.93 34.69 17.67
C VAL A 27 0.17 34.22 16.72
N LEU A 28 1.23 33.60 17.24
CA LEU A 28 2.30 33.03 16.41
C LEU A 28 1.75 31.98 15.45
N LEU A 29 0.94 31.03 15.95
CA LEU A 29 0.36 29.98 15.12
C LEU A 29 -0.55 30.54 14.04
N VAL A 30 -1.35 31.57 14.35
CA VAL A 30 -2.21 32.25 13.37
C VAL A 30 -1.35 32.94 12.29
N VAL A 31 -0.33 33.72 12.70
CA VAL A 31 0.57 34.40 11.74
C VAL A 31 1.32 33.39 10.88
N TRP A 32 1.85 32.32 11.48
CA TRP A 32 2.52 31.25 10.76
C TRP A 32 1.59 30.56 9.76
N GLY A 33 0.34 30.28 10.14
CA GLY A 33 -0.66 29.69 9.25
C GLY A 33 -1.00 30.59 8.07
N VAL A 34 -1.12 31.90 8.27
CA VAL A 34 -1.37 32.86 7.18
C VAL A 34 -0.17 32.95 6.23
N ILE A 35 1.06 33.00 6.76
CA ILE A 35 2.29 33.00 5.95
C ILE A 35 2.41 31.69 5.16
N TYR A 36 2.17 30.55 5.80
CA TYR A 36 2.21 29.22 5.18
C TYR A 36 1.18 29.13 4.05
N MET A 37 -0.07 29.55 4.29
CA MET A 37 -1.12 29.56 3.28
C MET A 37 -0.75 30.46 2.09
N GLY A 38 -0.22 31.66 2.35
CA GLY A 38 0.25 32.57 1.31
C GLY A 38 1.38 31.95 0.48
N TYR A 39 2.38 31.38 1.13
CA TYR A 39 3.49 30.69 0.45
C TYR A 39 2.99 29.58 -0.48
N TYR A 40 2.06 28.73 -0.02
CA TYR A 40 1.53 27.64 -0.83
C TYR A 40 0.57 28.10 -1.94
N LEU A 41 -0.13 29.23 -1.77
CA LEU A 41 -0.95 29.83 -2.83
C LEU A 41 -0.10 30.41 -3.96
N PHE A 42 1.04 31.04 -3.66
CA PHE A 42 1.88 31.70 -4.66
C PHE A 42 3.04 30.86 -5.18
N SER A 43 3.44 29.79 -4.49
CA SER A 43 4.53 28.90 -4.94
C SER A 43 4.14 27.95 -6.07
N GLY A 44 2.85 27.85 -6.41
CA GLY A 44 2.35 26.93 -7.44
C GLY A 44 2.41 25.45 -7.04
N TRP A 45 2.82 25.16 -5.79
CA TRP A 45 2.79 23.80 -5.26
C TRP A 45 1.34 23.37 -5.03
N SER A 46 1.00 22.20 -5.54
CA SER A 46 -0.28 21.55 -5.26
C SER A 46 -0.07 20.05 -5.06
N SER A 47 -0.87 19.43 -4.19
CA SER A 47 -0.85 17.97 -3.98
C SER A 47 -1.00 17.19 -5.30
N ARG A 48 -1.76 17.74 -6.26
CA ARG A 48 -1.93 17.15 -7.59
C ARG A 48 -0.65 17.24 -8.43
N SER A 49 0.07 18.36 -8.40
CA SER A 49 1.37 18.49 -9.07
C SER A 49 2.41 17.50 -8.54
N GLU A 50 2.39 17.20 -7.24
CA GLU A 50 3.28 16.21 -6.64
C GLU A 50 2.89 14.78 -6.99
N ALA A 51 1.58 14.48 -6.97
CA ALA A 51 1.06 13.20 -7.44
C ALA A 51 1.34 12.96 -8.93
N ASP A 52 1.23 14.00 -9.76
CA ASP A 52 1.50 13.95 -11.19
C ASP A 52 3.01 13.78 -11.46
N ALA A 53 3.88 14.44 -10.69
CA ALA A 53 5.32 14.22 -10.75
C ALA A 53 5.70 12.78 -10.36
N ALA A 54 5.10 12.25 -9.28
CA ALA A 54 5.30 10.86 -8.86
C ALA A 54 4.74 9.84 -9.87
N ARG A 55 3.66 10.15 -10.58
CA ARG A 55 3.12 9.32 -11.68
C ARG A 55 4.06 9.31 -12.88
N LYS A 56 4.51 10.48 -13.35
CA LYS A 56 5.47 10.59 -14.46
C LYS A 56 6.75 9.81 -14.18
N ALA A 57 7.33 9.97 -12.98
CA ALA A 57 8.52 9.22 -12.58
C ALA A 57 8.30 7.69 -12.63
N ARG A 58 7.13 7.20 -12.20
CA ARG A 58 6.78 5.77 -12.30
C ARG A 58 6.58 5.32 -13.74
N ASP A 59 5.96 6.14 -14.58
CA ASP A 59 5.69 5.80 -15.97
C ASP A 59 6.99 5.79 -16.80
N GLU A 60 7.92 6.70 -16.54
CA GLU A 60 9.27 6.69 -17.13
C GLU A 60 10.07 5.45 -16.72
N MET A 61 9.97 5.03 -15.44
CA MET A 61 10.57 3.77 -14.99
C MET A 61 9.95 2.54 -15.67
N LYS A 62 8.63 2.55 -15.90
CA LYS A 62 7.96 1.48 -16.66
C LYS A 62 8.41 1.47 -18.11
N GLN A 63 8.49 2.63 -18.77
CA GLN A 63 8.91 2.73 -20.16
C GLN A 63 10.34 2.23 -20.37
N THR A 64 11.28 2.65 -19.51
CA THR A 64 12.67 2.15 -19.55
C THR A 64 12.74 0.64 -19.31
N ALA A 65 11.93 0.11 -18.39
CA ALA A 65 11.82 -1.34 -18.17
C ALA A 65 11.20 -2.10 -19.36
N HIS A 66 10.17 -1.54 -20.02
CA HIS A 66 9.57 -2.12 -21.22
C HIS A 66 10.54 -2.10 -22.40
N MET A 67 11.27 -1.01 -22.61
CA MET A 67 12.31 -0.92 -23.65
C MET A 67 13.47 -1.89 -23.38
N ALA A 68 13.90 -2.03 -22.13
CA ALA A 68 14.91 -3.02 -21.75
C ALA A 68 14.42 -4.46 -21.98
N ALA A 69 13.15 -4.74 -21.67
CA ALA A 69 12.54 -6.05 -21.90
C ALA A 69 12.40 -6.39 -23.41
N GLU A 70 12.09 -5.40 -24.25
CA GLU A 70 11.99 -5.57 -25.71
C GLU A 70 13.36 -5.82 -26.36
N VAL A 71 14.40 -5.09 -25.93
CA VAL A 71 15.79 -5.28 -26.38
C VAL A 71 16.35 -6.64 -25.93
N SER A 72 15.88 -7.18 -24.81
CA SER A 72 16.27 -8.50 -24.29
C SER A 72 15.56 -9.67 -24.99
N GLY A 73 14.63 -9.40 -25.91
CA GLY A 73 13.74 -10.38 -26.53
C GLY A 73 14.36 -11.31 -27.58
N ALA A 74 15.65 -11.21 -27.88
CA ALA A 74 16.34 -12.06 -28.86
C ALA A 74 17.40 -12.94 -28.20
N GLY A 75 17.01 -14.07 -27.61
CA GLY A 75 17.96 -15.11 -27.21
C GLY A 75 17.45 -16.11 -26.18
N VAL A 76 17.55 -17.40 -26.51
CA VAL A 76 17.06 -18.59 -25.80
C VAL A 76 17.67 -18.82 -24.39
N ALA A 77 18.34 -17.84 -23.79
CA ALA A 77 18.74 -17.81 -22.37
C ALA A 77 17.70 -17.10 -21.44
N GLY A 78 16.63 -16.54 -22.02
CA GLY A 78 15.70 -15.63 -21.32
C GLY A 78 14.59 -16.25 -20.47
N SER A 79 14.39 -17.57 -20.42
CA SER A 79 13.29 -18.16 -19.63
C SER A 79 13.58 -18.20 -18.13
N GLY A 80 14.80 -18.56 -17.73
CA GLY A 80 15.19 -18.61 -16.32
C GLY A 80 15.20 -17.23 -15.66
N HIS A 81 15.74 -16.22 -16.36
CA HIS A 81 15.72 -14.84 -15.87
C HIS A 81 14.28 -14.30 -15.78
N LYS A 82 13.43 -14.59 -16.77
CA LYS A 82 12.00 -14.25 -16.68
C LYS A 82 11.35 -14.91 -15.46
N ILE A 83 11.54 -16.21 -15.24
CA ILE A 83 10.95 -16.91 -14.10
C ILE A 83 11.36 -16.27 -12.76
N GLU A 84 12.64 -15.93 -12.57
CA GLU A 84 13.09 -15.22 -11.36
C GLU A 84 12.44 -13.85 -11.20
N THR A 85 12.28 -13.08 -12.28
CA THR A 85 11.56 -11.80 -12.23
C THR A 85 10.09 -11.97 -11.87
N TYR A 86 9.41 -13.00 -12.39
CA TYR A 86 8.02 -13.32 -12.05
C TYR A 86 7.88 -13.75 -10.59
N ILE A 87 8.81 -14.57 -10.07
CA ILE A 87 8.82 -14.98 -8.65
C ILE A 87 9.03 -13.76 -7.74
N ALA A 88 9.95 -12.85 -8.08
CA ALA A 88 10.20 -11.65 -7.29
C ALA A 88 8.99 -10.71 -7.27
N ALA A 89 8.36 -10.48 -8.43
CA ALA A 89 7.13 -9.71 -8.54
C ALA A 89 5.96 -10.37 -7.79
N GLY A 90 5.82 -11.69 -7.91
CA GLY A 90 4.82 -12.48 -7.20
C GLY A 90 5.00 -12.42 -5.69
N LYS A 91 6.23 -12.44 -5.16
CA LYS A 91 6.51 -12.29 -3.74
C LYS A 91 6.04 -10.95 -3.18
N GLN A 92 6.26 -9.86 -3.92
CA GLN A 92 5.79 -8.52 -3.54
C GLN A 92 4.26 -8.47 -3.50
N LEU A 93 3.60 -9.01 -4.53
CA LEU A 93 2.13 -9.10 -4.58
C LEU A 93 1.57 -9.96 -3.46
N TYR A 94 2.21 -11.09 -3.17
CA TYR A 94 1.84 -11.98 -2.08
C TYR A 94 1.85 -11.26 -0.72
N GLY A 95 2.88 -10.44 -0.48
CA GLY A 95 3.00 -9.57 0.69
C GLY A 95 1.79 -8.66 0.90
N ASN A 96 1.26 -8.09 -0.19
CA ASN A 96 0.17 -7.12 -0.14
C ASN A 96 -1.21 -7.77 -0.08
N LEU A 97 -1.40 -8.93 -0.70
CA LEU A 97 -2.73 -9.49 -0.97
C LEU A 97 -3.01 -10.82 -0.26
N CYS A 98 -1.98 -11.63 0.01
CA CYS A 98 -2.15 -13.03 0.40
C CYS A 98 -1.67 -13.33 1.82
N VAL A 99 -0.69 -12.56 2.33
CA VAL A 99 -0.09 -12.75 3.67
C VAL A 99 -1.13 -12.73 4.79
N ALA A 100 -2.16 -11.88 4.68
CA ALA A 100 -3.18 -11.75 5.71
C ALA A 100 -3.88 -13.09 6.04
N CYS A 101 -4.02 -13.98 5.07
CA CYS A 101 -4.66 -15.29 5.27
C CYS A 101 -3.65 -16.44 5.30
N HIS A 102 -2.63 -16.41 4.45
CA HIS A 102 -1.69 -17.52 4.27
C HIS A 102 -0.37 -17.36 5.05
N GLY A 103 -0.18 -16.24 5.75
CA GLY A 103 0.99 -15.93 6.56
C GLY A 103 2.21 -15.50 5.74
N GLU A 104 3.18 -14.85 6.38
CA GLU A 104 4.41 -14.38 5.71
C GLU A 104 5.24 -15.51 5.13
N SER A 105 5.28 -16.66 5.83
CA SER A 105 5.99 -17.86 5.39
C SER A 105 5.16 -18.76 4.47
N ALA A 106 3.95 -18.34 4.08
CA ALA A 106 3.02 -19.15 3.29
C ALA A 106 2.62 -20.50 3.91
N LYS A 107 2.86 -20.67 5.22
CA LYS A 107 2.53 -21.87 6.00
C LYS A 107 1.09 -21.91 6.52
N GLY A 108 0.26 -20.97 6.07
CA GLY A 108 -1.15 -20.89 6.42
C GLY A 108 -1.43 -19.96 7.60
N GLY A 109 -2.66 -20.07 8.11
CA GLY A 109 -3.21 -19.25 9.16
C GLY A 109 -4.73 -19.37 9.11
N ILE A 110 -5.39 -18.34 8.57
CA ILE A 110 -6.81 -18.41 8.20
C ILE A 110 -6.97 -19.28 6.94
N GLY A 111 -6.06 -19.09 5.98
CA GLY A 111 -5.96 -19.88 4.76
C GLY A 111 -5.06 -21.11 4.93
N PRO A 112 -5.12 -22.07 3.98
CA PRO A 112 -4.31 -23.27 4.02
C PRO A 112 -2.82 -22.98 3.82
N ASP A 113 -1.99 -23.93 4.25
CA ASP A 113 -0.56 -23.96 3.94
C ASP A 113 -0.34 -24.13 2.43
N LEU A 114 0.44 -23.23 1.81
CA LEU A 114 0.76 -23.23 0.38
C LEU A 114 2.09 -23.92 0.06
N THR A 115 2.85 -24.34 1.09
CA THR A 115 4.12 -25.07 0.92
C THR A 115 3.90 -26.57 0.69
N VAL A 116 2.74 -27.10 1.10
CA VAL A 116 2.44 -28.53 1.03
C VAL A 116 2.47 -29.10 -0.39
N SER A 117 2.70 -30.42 -0.49
CA SER A 117 2.80 -31.12 -1.77
C SER A 117 1.45 -31.33 -2.47
N LYS A 118 0.33 -31.29 -1.74
CA LYS A 118 -1.00 -31.56 -2.27
C LYS A 118 -2.00 -30.47 -1.89
N PHE A 119 -2.61 -29.84 -2.89
CA PHE A 119 -3.70 -28.89 -2.72
C PHE A 119 -5.04 -29.57 -2.98
N ARG A 120 -6.09 -29.13 -2.28
CA ARG A 120 -7.46 -29.63 -2.48
C ARG A 120 -7.98 -29.41 -3.90
N TYR A 121 -7.57 -28.32 -4.53
CA TYR A 121 -8.02 -27.90 -5.86
C TYR A 121 -6.98 -28.16 -6.96
N GLY A 122 -5.91 -28.90 -6.67
CA GLY A 122 -4.79 -29.12 -7.59
C GLY A 122 -3.65 -28.11 -7.42
N LYS A 123 -2.42 -28.55 -7.71
CA LYS A 123 -1.18 -27.74 -7.61
C LYS A 123 -0.60 -27.43 -8.99
N GLU A 124 -1.29 -27.79 -10.07
CA GLU A 124 -0.87 -27.44 -11.42
C GLU A 124 -1.09 -25.95 -11.67
N ARG A 125 -0.29 -25.36 -12.57
CA ARG A 125 -0.45 -23.95 -13.00
C ARG A 125 -1.90 -23.54 -13.23
N PRO A 126 -2.70 -24.23 -14.08
CA PRO A 126 -4.09 -23.84 -14.34
C PRO A 126 -4.97 -23.88 -13.08
N ASP A 127 -4.72 -24.79 -12.16
CA ASP A 127 -5.50 -24.93 -10.92
C ASP A 127 -5.26 -23.77 -9.96
N ILE A 128 -3.99 -23.37 -9.83
CA ILE A 128 -3.58 -22.23 -8.99
C ILE A 128 -4.08 -20.93 -9.63
N THR A 129 -3.89 -20.76 -10.95
CA THR A 129 -4.41 -19.60 -11.69
C THR A 129 -5.90 -19.45 -11.47
N LYS A 130 -6.67 -20.54 -11.63
CA LYS A 130 -8.13 -20.52 -11.42
C LYS A 130 -8.50 -20.15 -9.99
N SER A 131 -7.78 -20.69 -9.00
CA SER A 131 -8.02 -20.40 -7.59
C SER A 131 -7.76 -18.94 -7.25
N ILE A 132 -6.74 -18.31 -7.85
CA ILE A 132 -6.45 -16.88 -7.65
C ILE A 132 -7.46 -16.01 -8.43
N SER A 133 -7.77 -16.36 -9.68
CA SER A 133 -8.62 -15.54 -10.54
C SER A 133 -10.08 -15.56 -10.11
N GLU A 134 -10.63 -16.74 -9.82
CA GLU A 134 -12.05 -16.95 -9.53
C GLU A 134 -12.32 -17.06 -8.01
N GLY A 135 -11.28 -17.19 -7.19
CA GLY A 135 -11.44 -17.50 -5.77
C GLY A 135 -11.87 -18.94 -5.53
N ARG A 136 -12.08 -19.29 -4.25
CA ARG A 136 -12.58 -20.62 -3.83
C ARG A 136 -13.58 -20.49 -2.69
N PRO A 137 -14.61 -21.37 -2.64
CA PRO A 137 -15.54 -21.39 -1.52
C PRO A 137 -14.79 -21.70 -0.22
N GLY A 138 -15.18 -21.02 0.87
CA GLY A 138 -14.47 -21.11 2.16
C GLY A 138 -13.57 -19.91 2.47
N GLY A 139 -13.82 -18.75 1.85
CA GLY A 139 -13.23 -17.46 2.26
C GLY A 139 -12.08 -16.93 1.40
N MET A 140 -11.72 -17.60 0.30
CA MET A 140 -10.73 -17.09 -0.65
C MET A 140 -11.42 -16.23 -1.72
N PRO A 141 -11.20 -14.89 -1.76
CA PRO A 141 -11.85 -14.01 -2.73
C PRO A 141 -11.29 -14.16 -4.14
N ALA A 142 -12.05 -13.72 -5.14
CA ALA A 142 -11.59 -13.62 -6.52
C ALA A 142 -10.71 -12.39 -6.71
N PHE A 143 -9.51 -12.56 -7.24
CA PHE A 143 -8.56 -11.45 -7.46
C PHE A 143 -8.55 -10.92 -8.90
N SER A 144 -9.26 -11.57 -9.83
CA SER A 144 -9.34 -11.12 -11.23
C SER A 144 -9.87 -9.71 -11.43
N SER A 145 -10.64 -9.17 -10.48
CA SER A 145 -11.12 -7.78 -10.50
C SER A 145 -10.13 -6.76 -9.90
N GLN A 146 -9.11 -7.23 -9.16
CA GLN A 146 -8.18 -6.37 -8.43
C GLN A 146 -6.79 -6.32 -9.09
N ILE A 147 -6.38 -7.38 -9.78
CA ILE A 147 -5.07 -7.51 -10.42
C ILE A 147 -5.20 -8.00 -11.86
N ASN A 148 -4.23 -7.62 -12.70
CA ASN A 148 -4.19 -8.00 -14.10
C ASN A 148 -3.66 -9.44 -14.29
N ARG A 149 -3.73 -9.95 -15.52
CA ARG A 149 -3.32 -11.33 -15.84
C ARG A 149 -1.83 -11.60 -15.56
N GLU A 150 -0.95 -10.65 -15.87
CA GLU A 150 0.50 -10.78 -15.66
C GLU A 150 0.84 -10.86 -14.15
N GLN A 151 0.11 -10.11 -13.32
CA GLN A 151 0.23 -10.15 -11.87
C GLN A 151 -0.27 -11.50 -11.31
N ILE A 152 -1.35 -12.06 -11.88
CA ILE A 152 -1.81 -13.41 -11.52
C ILE A 152 -0.74 -14.44 -11.89
N GLU A 153 -0.16 -14.37 -13.09
CA GLU A 153 0.91 -15.28 -13.51
C GLU A 153 2.15 -15.17 -12.60
N SER A 154 2.51 -13.94 -12.18
CA SER A 154 3.58 -13.71 -11.21
C SER A 154 3.30 -14.38 -9.85
N LEU A 155 2.07 -14.26 -9.34
CA LEU A 155 1.65 -14.93 -8.11
C LEU A 155 1.69 -16.46 -8.24
N VAL A 156 1.25 -16.99 -9.39
CA VAL A 156 1.29 -18.44 -9.66
C VAL A 156 2.73 -18.96 -9.65
N GLU A 157 3.66 -18.26 -10.32
CA GLU A 157 5.08 -18.65 -10.29
C GLU A 157 5.66 -18.58 -8.88
N TYR A 158 5.33 -17.54 -8.11
CA TYR A 158 5.76 -17.46 -6.72
C TYR A 158 5.24 -18.62 -5.90
N VAL A 159 3.93 -18.95 -5.97
CA VAL A 159 3.34 -20.07 -5.21
C VAL A 159 3.96 -21.41 -5.61
N LEU A 160 4.24 -21.62 -6.91
CA LEU A 160 4.91 -22.84 -7.39
C LEU A 160 6.36 -22.94 -6.94
N SER A 161 7.02 -21.81 -6.67
CA SER A 161 8.39 -21.78 -6.14
C SER A 161 8.46 -22.14 -4.65
N LEU A 162 7.34 -22.08 -3.92
CA LEU A 162 7.26 -22.41 -2.50
C LEU A 162 7.43 -23.93 -2.28
N LYS A 163 8.20 -24.27 -1.25
CA LYS A 163 8.52 -25.64 -0.82
C LYS A 163 8.14 -25.85 0.63
#